data_AF-K9S6R8-F1
#
_entry.id   AF-K9S6R8-F1
#
_cell.length_a   1.000
_cell.length_b   1.000
_cell.length_c   1.000
_cell.angle_alpha   90.00
_cell.angle_beta   90.00
_cell.angle_gamma   90.00
#
_symmetry.space_group_name_H-M   'P 1'
#
loop_
_entity.id
_entity.type
_entity.pdbx_description
1 polymer ?
#
loop_
_entity_poly.entity_id
_entity_poly.type
_entity_poly.pdbx_seq_one_letter_code
_entity_poly.pdbx_strand_id
1 'polypeptide(L)'
;MILKPYLIASISTLFLGAIAVSEVQAEPGKTVGSDGTTIGISGDVWVLRTPVSDTTQSFYGGNLRVYDVHIAKMVEVTHQECKTTPSREDRIWRYIANTDEWMGEFRISCQLANDLAIAYGMGKPEMTSIFMAEADEPSTTAIPTLNITGGKVQSWMQFTQNFQPIR
;
A
#
# COMPACT_ATOMS: atom_id res chain seq x y z
N MET A 1 42.13 -37.27 -53.72
CA MET A 1 41.69 -38.57 -53.16
C MET A 1 42.24 -38.64 -51.74
N ILE A 2 41.53 -38.75 -50.62
CA ILE A 2 40.15 -39.12 -50.27
C ILE A 2 39.81 -38.41 -48.93
N LEU A 3 38.54 -37.98 -48.75
CA LEU A 3 37.89 -37.52 -47.50
C LEU A 3 37.90 -38.63 -46.42
N LYS A 4 38.01 -38.43 -45.09
CA LYS A 4 37.08 -37.82 -44.09
C LYS A 4 37.53 -38.28 -42.65
N PRO A 5 36.90 -37.91 -41.50
CA PRO A 5 37.43 -36.93 -40.53
C PRO A 5 37.36 -37.40 -39.04
N TYR A 6 37.31 -36.41 -38.11
CA TYR A 6 37.01 -36.44 -36.64
C TYR A 6 38.25 -36.43 -35.73
N LEU A 7 38.36 -35.65 -34.64
CA LEU A 7 37.42 -34.77 -33.92
C LEU A 7 38.27 -33.75 -33.11
N ILE A 8 37.88 -32.48 -33.14
CA ILE A 8 38.47 -31.38 -32.33
C ILE A 8 37.68 -31.29 -31.03
N ALA A 9 38.36 -31.22 -29.87
CA ALA A 9 37.77 -30.78 -28.62
C ALA A 9 38.55 -29.57 -28.08
N SER A 10 37.88 -28.42 -28.17
CA SER A 10 38.29 -27.10 -27.71
C SER A 10 38.13 -27.01 -26.19
N ILE A 11 39.17 -26.58 -25.47
CA ILE A 11 39.05 -26.17 -24.07
C ILE A 11 38.72 -24.69 -24.07
N SER A 12 37.42 -24.38 -24.07
CA SER A 12 36.92 -23.03 -23.82
C SER A 12 36.70 -22.87 -22.32
N THR A 13 37.53 -22.05 -21.68
CA THR A 13 37.38 -21.60 -20.31
C THR A 13 36.06 -20.82 -20.19
N LEU A 14 35.05 -21.46 -19.58
CA LEU A 14 33.82 -20.81 -19.16
C LEU A 14 34.11 -19.97 -17.91
N PHE A 15 34.27 -18.66 -18.08
CA PHE A 15 33.94 -17.72 -17.01
C PHE A 15 32.41 -17.70 -16.88
N LEU A 16 31.87 -18.52 -15.98
CA LEU A 16 30.57 -18.25 -15.38
C LEU A 16 30.74 -17.00 -14.52
N GLY A 17 30.53 -15.83 -15.13
CA GLY A 17 30.08 -14.66 -14.40
C GLY A 17 28.67 -14.97 -13.92
N ALA A 18 28.57 -15.54 -12.72
CA ALA A 18 27.31 -15.59 -11.99
C ALA A 18 26.90 -14.13 -11.76
N ILE A 19 25.96 -13.64 -12.57
CA ILE A 19 25.16 -12.49 -12.18
C ILE A 19 24.44 -12.98 -10.93
N ALA A 20 24.91 -12.52 -9.77
CA ALA A 20 24.15 -12.59 -8.54
C ALA A 20 22.84 -11.84 -8.82
N VAL A 21 21.80 -12.59 -9.17
CA VAL A 21 20.42 -12.14 -9.00
C VAL A 21 20.34 -11.89 -7.51
N SER A 22 20.37 -10.61 -7.12
CA SER A 22 20.06 -10.22 -5.76
C SER A 22 18.63 -10.70 -5.54
N GLU A 23 18.52 -11.81 -4.83
CA GLU A 23 17.28 -12.41 -4.41
C GLU A 23 16.60 -11.36 -3.53
N VAL A 24 15.63 -10.64 -4.12
CA VAL A 24 14.67 -9.88 -3.34
C VAL A 24 13.91 -10.93 -2.56
N GLN A 25 14.36 -11.22 -1.34
CA GLN A 25 13.64 -12.06 -0.39
C GLN A 25 12.30 -11.38 -0.09
N ALA A 26 11.28 -11.75 -0.86
CA ALA A 26 9.90 -11.52 -0.53
C ALA A 26 9.55 -12.46 0.63
N GLU A 27 9.29 -11.91 1.80
CA GLU A 27 8.74 -12.69 2.92
C GLU A 27 7.31 -13.16 2.59
N PRO A 28 6.97 -14.42 2.91
CA PRO A 28 5.66 -14.99 2.59
C PRO A 28 4.60 -14.45 3.55
N GLY A 29 3.54 -13.82 3.02
CA GLY A 29 2.35 -13.43 3.81
C GLY A 29 1.95 -11.95 3.76
N LYS A 30 2.66 -11.12 3.01
CA LYS A 30 2.33 -9.70 2.84
C LYS A 30 1.09 -9.57 1.92
N THR A 31 -0.12 -9.31 2.44
CA THR A 31 -1.11 -8.64 1.55
C THR A 31 -0.74 -7.18 1.48
N VAL A 32 0.10 -6.94 0.49
CA VAL A 32 0.55 -5.65 0.03
C VAL A 32 -0.64 -5.03 -0.72
N GLY A 33 -0.92 -3.73 -0.50
CA GLY A 33 -1.66 -2.96 -1.49
C GLY A 33 -1.06 -3.25 -2.88
N SER A 34 -1.85 -3.24 -3.94
CA SER A 34 -1.34 -3.66 -5.25
C SER A 34 -0.16 -2.81 -5.76
N ASP A 35 0.14 -1.70 -5.09
CA ASP A 35 1.24 -0.77 -5.29
C ASP A 35 2.47 -1.01 -4.38
N GLY A 36 2.45 -1.95 -3.44
CA GLY A 36 3.52 -2.06 -2.44
C GLY A 36 3.13 -1.65 -1.01
N THR A 37 1.94 -1.05 -0.82
CA THR A 37 1.55 -0.45 0.46
C THR A 37 1.37 -1.46 1.58
N THR A 38 1.79 -1.08 2.79
CA THR A 38 1.66 -1.83 4.03
C THR A 38 1.00 -0.98 5.10
N ILE A 39 0.24 -1.62 5.99
CA ILE A 39 -0.44 -0.97 7.11
C ILE A 39 -0.01 -1.65 8.40
N GLY A 40 0.35 -0.87 9.40
CA GLY A 40 0.68 -1.40 10.72
C GLY A 40 0.30 -0.49 11.87
N ILE A 41 0.54 -0.98 13.08
CA ILE A 41 0.26 -0.30 14.34
C ILE A 41 1.55 -0.28 15.16
N SER A 42 1.94 0.91 15.61
CA SER A 42 3.09 1.16 16.49
C SER A 42 2.61 1.96 17.70
N GLY A 43 2.42 1.28 18.83
CA GLY A 43 1.72 1.87 19.99
C GLY A 43 0.28 2.23 19.62
N ASP A 44 -0.13 3.48 19.88
CA ASP A 44 -1.46 3.98 19.51
C ASP A 44 -1.55 4.58 18.11
N VAL A 45 -0.45 4.51 17.34
CA VAL A 45 -0.33 5.18 16.05
C VAL A 45 -0.38 4.16 14.91
N TRP A 46 -1.25 4.42 13.95
CA TRP A 46 -1.34 3.65 12.72
C TRP A 46 -0.29 4.14 11.73
N VAL A 47 0.23 3.25 10.91
CA VAL A 47 1.29 3.55 9.94
C VAL A 47 0.86 3.02 8.59
N LEU A 48 0.82 3.88 7.58
CA LEU A 48 0.74 3.50 6.18
C LEU A 48 2.12 3.74 5.55
N ARG A 49 2.75 2.68 5.04
CA ARG A 49 4.05 2.77 4.35
C ARG A 49 3.91 2.25 2.93
N THR A 50 4.34 3.04 1.96
CA THR A 50 4.38 2.66 0.54
C THR A 50 5.81 2.74 -0.01
N PRO A 51 6.23 1.81 -0.90
CA PRO A 51 7.49 1.95 -1.64
C PRO A 51 7.36 2.92 -2.83
N VAL A 52 6.14 3.39 -3.15
CA VAL A 52 5.94 4.34 -4.23
C VAL A 52 6.58 5.68 -3.86
N SER A 53 7.48 6.16 -4.73
CA SER A 53 8.20 7.41 -4.50
C SER A 53 7.41 8.64 -4.95
N ASP A 54 6.92 8.62 -6.19
CA ASP A 54 6.04 9.68 -6.68
C ASP A 54 4.59 9.38 -6.29
N THR A 55 4.13 9.95 -5.17
CA THR A 55 2.74 9.81 -4.73
C THR A 55 1.77 10.74 -5.49
N THR A 56 2.30 11.63 -6.34
CA THR A 56 1.50 12.53 -7.20
C THR A 56 1.12 11.88 -8.54
N GLN A 57 1.80 10.79 -8.91
CA GLN A 57 1.48 10.04 -10.12
C GLN A 57 0.08 9.44 -10.06
N SER A 58 -0.49 9.24 -11.24
CA SER A 58 -1.77 8.56 -11.42
C SER A 58 -1.72 7.11 -10.92
N PHE A 59 -2.75 6.70 -10.18
CA PHE A 59 -2.95 5.32 -9.75
C PHE A 59 -3.55 4.50 -10.92
N TYR A 60 -2.77 3.56 -11.46
CA TYR A 60 -3.13 2.71 -12.62
C TYR A 60 -3.69 3.46 -13.84
N GLY A 61 -3.20 4.67 -14.13
CA GLY A 61 -3.65 5.45 -15.28
C GLY A 61 -5.04 6.09 -15.11
N GLY A 62 -5.61 6.03 -13.91
CA GLY A 62 -6.84 6.74 -13.55
C GLY A 62 -6.62 8.21 -13.18
N ASN A 63 -7.69 8.91 -12.81
CA ASN A 63 -7.60 10.32 -12.41
C ASN A 63 -7.11 10.51 -10.96
N LEU A 64 -7.23 9.47 -10.12
CA LEU A 64 -6.75 9.52 -8.74
C LEU A 64 -5.24 9.41 -8.70
N ARG A 65 -4.60 10.20 -7.85
CA ARG A 65 -3.18 10.04 -7.53
C ARG A 65 -3.01 8.89 -6.53
N VAL A 66 -1.82 8.32 -6.46
CA VAL A 66 -1.46 7.35 -5.41
C VAL A 66 -1.78 7.90 -4.02
N TYR A 67 -1.46 9.17 -3.77
CA TYR A 67 -1.81 9.88 -2.54
C TYR A 67 -3.32 9.79 -2.23
N ASP A 68 -4.18 10.01 -3.21
CA ASP A 68 -5.64 10.05 -3.01
C ASP A 68 -6.19 8.68 -2.60
N VAL A 69 -5.60 7.60 -3.13
CA VAL A 69 -5.96 6.21 -2.79
C VAL A 69 -5.45 5.84 -1.39
N HIS A 70 -4.28 6.32 -0.99
CA HIS A 70 -3.76 6.07 0.35
C HIS A 70 -4.57 6.77 1.44
N ILE A 71 -4.99 8.02 1.21
CA ILE A 71 -5.95 8.69 2.12
C ILE A 71 -7.25 7.89 2.21
N ALA A 72 -7.76 7.36 1.08
CA ALA A 72 -8.98 6.55 1.08
C ALA A 72 -8.81 5.31 1.96
N LYS A 73 -7.70 4.59 1.82
CA LYS A 73 -7.41 3.40 2.62
C LYS A 73 -7.31 3.71 4.12
N MET A 74 -6.69 4.83 4.51
CA MET A 74 -6.65 5.26 5.92
C MET A 74 -8.05 5.54 6.47
N VAL A 75 -8.93 6.16 5.67
CA VAL A 75 -10.34 6.39 6.02
C VAL A 75 -11.11 5.08 6.15
N GLU A 76 -10.97 4.17 5.18
CA GLU A 76 -11.63 2.85 5.17
C GLU A 76 -11.29 2.03 6.41
N VAL A 77 -10.00 1.93 6.74
CA VAL A 77 -9.53 1.22 7.92
C VAL A 77 -10.05 1.89 9.19
N THR A 78 -9.98 3.22 9.27
CA THR A 78 -10.50 3.97 10.43
C THR A 78 -12.01 3.74 10.61
N HIS A 79 -12.78 3.78 9.53
CA HIS A 79 -14.22 3.53 9.56
C HIS A 79 -14.54 2.11 10.10
N GLN A 80 -13.81 1.10 9.63
CA GLN A 80 -13.97 -0.27 10.09
C GLN A 80 -13.62 -0.42 11.58
N GLU A 81 -12.51 0.19 11.99
CA GLU A 81 -12.04 0.21 13.39
C GLU A 81 -13.01 0.91 14.35
N CYS A 82 -13.65 1.99 13.91
CA CYS A 82 -14.64 2.70 14.72
C CYS A 82 -15.90 1.88 15.01
N LYS A 83 -16.22 0.88 14.16
CA LYS A 83 -17.32 -0.06 14.39
C LYS A 83 -16.97 -1.12 15.42
N THR A 84 -15.72 -1.59 15.43
CA THR A 84 -15.25 -2.67 16.30
C THR A 84 -14.75 -2.17 17.65
N THR A 85 -14.23 -0.94 17.71
CA THR A 85 -13.67 -0.31 18.90
C THR A 85 -14.26 1.09 19.11
N PRO A 86 -15.54 1.19 19.54
CA PRO A 86 -16.26 2.47 19.60
C PRO A 86 -15.78 3.41 20.72
N SER A 87 -14.93 2.93 21.63
CA SER A 87 -14.40 3.73 22.75
C SER A 87 -13.34 4.77 22.34
N ARG A 88 -12.82 4.70 21.11
CA ARG A 88 -11.82 5.65 20.59
C ARG A 88 -12.48 6.59 19.59
N GLU A 89 -12.29 7.89 19.78
CA GLU A 89 -12.92 8.93 18.95
C GLU A 89 -12.16 9.22 17.64
N ASP A 90 -10.87 8.90 17.59
CA ASP A 90 -10.04 9.12 16.40
C ASP A 90 -8.93 8.05 16.23
N ARG A 91 -8.27 8.13 15.07
CA ARG A 91 -7.01 7.45 14.75
C ARG A 91 -5.98 8.44 14.25
N ILE A 92 -4.78 8.30 14.76
CA ILE A 92 -3.59 9.00 14.27
C ILE A 92 -2.86 8.06 13.30
N TRP A 93 -2.59 8.58 12.11
CA TRP A 93 -1.90 7.89 11.03
C TRP A 93 -0.57 8.56 10.72
N ARG A 94 0.48 7.77 10.56
CA ARG A 94 1.76 8.17 9.98
C ARG A 94 1.81 7.69 8.55
N TYR A 95 1.99 8.61 7.62
CA TYR A 95 2.14 8.26 6.22
C TYR A 95 3.60 8.39 5.80
N ILE A 96 4.17 7.28 5.32
CA ILE A 96 5.57 7.19 4.90
C ILE A 96 5.60 6.71 3.44
N ALA A 97 6.18 7.51 2.55
CA ALA A 97 6.42 7.16 1.14
C ALA A 97 7.88 6.80 0.90
N ASN A 98 8.21 6.34 -0.32
CA ASN A 98 9.58 6.06 -0.75
C ASN A 98 10.48 5.42 0.31
N THR A 99 10.03 4.31 0.88
CA THR A 99 10.67 3.61 2.00
C THR A 99 10.84 4.40 3.29
N ASP A 100 11.12 5.70 3.36
CA ASP A 100 11.30 6.47 4.62
C ASP A 100 10.95 7.97 4.50
N GLU A 101 10.39 8.42 3.38
CA GLU A 101 9.95 9.80 3.20
C GLU A 101 8.70 10.10 4.03
N TRP A 102 8.83 11.04 4.97
CA TRP A 102 7.74 11.46 5.84
C TRP A 102 6.72 12.32 5.08
N MET A 103 5.51 11.79 4.90
CA MET A 103 4.41 12.50 4.24
C MET A 103 3.51 13.26 5.22
N GLY A 104 3.65 12.99 6.52
CA GLY A 104 2.90 13.67 7.58
C GLY A 104 2.16 12.75 8.53
N GLU A 105 1.70 13.35 9.63
CA GLU A 105 0.77 12.74 10.57
C GLU A 105 -0.66 13.20 10.25
N PHE A 106 -1.61 12.29 10.18
CA PHE A 106 -3.02 12.59 9.88
C PHE A 106 -3.90 12.14 11.02
N ARG A 107 -4.87 12.98 11.40
CA ARG A 107 -5.94 12.59 12.34
C ARG A 107 -7.22 12.34 11.55
N ILE A 108 -7.76 11.13 11.69
CA ILE A 108 -9.07 10.77 11.14
C ILE A 108 -9.98 10.42 12.31
N SER A 109 -10.99 11.25 12.57
CA SER A 109 -11.99 10.94 13.58
C SER A 109 -12.97 9.88 13.09
N CYS A 110 -13.59 9.16 14.02
CA CYS A 110 -14.68 8.24 13.68
C CYS A 110 -15.84 8.95 13.01
N GLN A 111 -16.13 10.19 13.41
CA GLN A 111 -17.15 11.00 12.75
C GLN A 111 -16.78 11.27 11.29
N LEU A 112 -15.56 11.76 11.02
CA LEU A 112 -15.11 12.02 9.64
C LEU A 112 -15.14 10.75 8.80
N ALA A 113 -14.65 9.63 9.33
CA ALA A 113 -14.62 8.37 8.61
C ALA A 113 -16.04 7.86 8.26
N ASN A 114 -16.98 7.99 9.20
CA ASN A 114 -18.39 7.64 8.99
C ASN A 114 -19.07 8.57 7.97
N ASP A 115 -18.83 9.88 8.06
CA ASP A 115 -19.41 10.87 7.14
C ASP A 115 -18.94 10.62 5.70
N LEU A 116 -17.65 10.29 5.51
CA LEU A 116 -17.10 9.92 4.21
C LEU A 116 -17.66 8.58 3.71
N ALA A 117 -17.80 7.58 4.58
CA ALA A 117 -18.45 6.32 4.24
C ALA A 117 -19.91 6.51 3.79
N ILE A 118 -20.64 7.43 4.41
CA ILE A 118 -22.02 7.78 4.01
C ILE A 118 -22.03 8.53 2.67
N ALA A 119 -21.18 9.54 2.51
CA ALA A 119 -21.16 10.39 1.32
C ALA A 119 -20.72 9.63 0.06
N TYR A 120 -19.71 8.78 0.18
CA TYR A 120 -19.15 8.03 -0.95
C TYR A 120 -19.80 6.64 -1.09
N GLY A 121 -20.35 6.08 -0.02
CA GLY A 121 -20.83 4.70 0.04
C GLY A 121 -19.68 3.70 0.13
N MET A 122 -19.99 2.50 0.61
CA MET A 122 -19.03 1.40 0.69
C MET A 122 -19.22 0.41 -0.46
N GLY A 123 -18.12 0.06 -1.12
CA GLY A 123 -18.02 -0.92 -2.18
C GLY A 123 -17.65 -2.31 -1.66
N LYS A 124 -17.10 -3.13 -2.57
CA LYS A 124 -16.69 -4.49 -2.26
C LYS A 124 -15.54 -4.48 -1.24
N PRO A 125 -15.58 -5.35 -0.21
CA PRO A 125 -14.45 -5.50 0.69
C PRO A 125 -13.19 -6.03 0.01
N GLU A 126 -12.06 -5.50 0.43
CA GLU A 126 -10.72 -5.96 0.09
C GLU A 126 -10.03 -6.51 1.34
N MET A 127 -9.31 -7.63 1.19
CA MET A 127 -8.51 -8.16 2.29
C MET A 127 -7.34 -7.22 2.55
N THR A 128 -7.18 -6.80 3.80
CA THR A 128 -6.13 -5.90 4.26
C THR A 128 -5.38 -6.56 5.40
N SER A 129 -4.07 -6.75 5.24
CA SER A 129 -3.17 -7.16 6.32
C SER A 129 -2.73 -5.95 7.14
N ILE A 130 -2.86 -6.08 8.45
CA ILE A 130 -2.47 -5.08 9.46
C ILE A 130 -1.40 -5.71 10.34
N PHE A 131 -0.20 -5.14 10.30
CA PHE A 131 0.96 -5.58 11.07
C PHE A 131 0.96 -4.93 12.46
N MET A 132 1.02 -5.73 13.51
CA MET A 132 1.16 -5.22 14.88
C MET A 132 2.57 -5.54 15.36
N ALA A 133 3.26 -4.56 15.97
CA ALA A 133 4.66 -4.72 16.37
C ALA A 133 4.92 -5.89 17.35
N GLU A 134 3.90 -6.29 18.11
CA GLU A 134 3.97 -7.37 19.10
C GLU A 134 3.44 -8.72 18.58
N ALA A 135 2.99 -8.78 17.32
CA ALA A 135 2.43 -9.99 16.73
C ALA A 135 3.40 -10.62 15.72
N ASP A 136 3.55 -11.94 15.79
CA ASP A 136 4.39 -12.70 14.87
C ASP A 136 3.81 -12.75 13.44
N GLU A 137 2.48 -12.63 13.31
CA GLU A 137 1.75 -12.70 12.05
C GLU A 137 0.81 -11.50 11.88
N PRO A 138 0.63 -10.97 10.65
CA PRO A 138 -0.32 -9.90 10.41
C PRO A 138 -1.76 -10.36 10.59
N SER A 139 -2.59 -9.51 11.19
CA SER A 139 -4.03 -9.73 11.19
C SER A 139 -4.60 -9.34 9.82
N THR A 140 -5.30 -10.26 9.17
CA THR A 140 -5.90 -9.98 7.86
C THR A 140 -7.41 -9.90 7.98
N THR A 141 -7.99 -8.78 7.57
CA THR A 141 -9.43 -8.53 7.69
C THR A 141 -10.01 -7.94 6.40
N ALA A 142 -11.29 -8.21 6.15
CA ALA A 142 -11.99 -7.69 4.98
C ALA A 142 -12.47 -6.26 5.27
N ILE A 143 -11.87 -5.27 4.60
CA ILE A 143 -12.20 -3.85 4.77
C ILE A 143 -13.01 -3.38 3.56
N PRO A 144 -14.27 -2.94 3.74
CA PRO A 144 -15.04 -2.32 2.67
C PRO A 144 -14.32 -1.09 2.10
N THR A 145 -14.30 -0.96 0.78
CA THR A 145 -13.65 0.16 0.08
C THR A 145 -14.60 1.33 -0.09
N LEU A 146 -14.10 2.56 -0.15
CA LEU A 146 -14.91 3.72 -0.52
C LEU A 146 -15.26 3.62 -2.01
N ASN A 147 -16.54 3.83 -2.36
CA ASN A 147 -16.97 3.85 -3.76
C ASN A 147 -16.66 5.20 -4.42
N ILE A 148 -15.37 5.41 -4.73
CA ILE A 148 -14.83 6.61 -5.39
C ILE A 148 -14.80 6.36 -6.91
N THR A 149 -15.98 6.27 -7.52
CA THR A 149 -16.12 6.04 -8.96
C THR A 149 -17.04 7.07 -9.63
N GLY A 150 -16.94 7.18 -10.95
CA GLY A 150 -17.76 8.10 -11.74
C GLY A 150 -17.65 9.55 -11.27
N GLY A 151 -18.80 10.21 -11.08
CA GLY A 151 -18.85 11.62 -10.66
C GLY A 151 -18.25 11.93 -9.29
N LYS A 152 -17.97 10.91 -8.44
CA LYS A 152 -17.40 11.09 -7.09
C LYS A 152 -15.88 11.27 -7.09
N VAL A 153 -15.21 10.97 -8.20
CA VAL A 153 -13.74 11.07 -8.30
C VAL A 153 -13.26 12.49 -8.07
N GLN A 154 -13.91 13.47 -8.73
CA GLN A 154 -13.51 14.88 -8.63
C GLN A 154 -13.70 15.44 -7.21
N SER A 155 -14.81 15.12 -6.54
CA SER A 155 -15.05 15.57 -5.16
C SER A 155 -14.06 14.95 -4.18
N TRP A 156 -13.67 13.69 -4.40
CA TRP A 156 -12.65 13.04 -3.58
C TRP A 156 -11.30 13.73 -3.72
N MET A 157 -10.87 14.01 -4.96
CA MET A 157 -9.62 14.73 -5.21
C MET A 157 -9.61 16.12 -4.56
N GLN A 158 -10.74 16.84 -4.60
CA GLN A 158 -10.85 18.14 -3.91
C GLN A 158 -10.75 17.99 -2.39
N PHE A 159 -11.34 16.95 -1.82
CA PHE A 159 -11.20 16.64 -0.41
C PHE A 159 -9.74 16.37 -0.05
N THR A 160 -9.07 15.44 -0.75
CA THR A 160 -7.69 15.04 -0.43
C THR A 160 -6.66 16.16 -0.66
N GLN A 161 -6.89 17.07 -1.61
CA GLN A 161 -6.08 18.27 -1.79
C GLN A 161 -6.09 19.20 -0.57
N ASN A 162 -7.21 19.24 0.16
CA ASN A 162 -7.37 20.09 1.33
C ASN A 162 -7.19 19.32 2.65
N PHE A 163 -7.05 17.99 2.59
CA PHE A 163 -6.80 17.16 3.75
C PHE A 163 -5.29 17.16 4.07
N GLN A 164 -4.90 18.09 4.94
CA GLN A 164 -3.51 18.34 5.30
C GLN A 164 -3.09 17.55 6.55
N PRO A 165 -1.80 17.17 6.66
CA PRO A 165 -1.28 16.57 7.87
C PRO A 165 -1.33 17.56 9.04
N ILE A 166 -1.49 17.03 10.24
CA ILE A 166 -1.46 17.78 11.50
C ILE A 166 -0.04 18.02 12.01
N ARG A 167 0.96 17.27 11.51
CA ARG A 167 2.40 17.40 11.79
C ARG A 167 3.24 16.93 10.62
#